data_AF-A0AAV6AQW0-F1
#
_entry.id   AF-A0AAV6AQW0-F1
#
_cell.length_a   1.000
_cell.length_b   1.000
_cell.length_c   1.000
_cell.angle_alpha   90.00
_cell.angle_beta   90.00
_cell.angle_gamma   90.00
#
_symmetry.space_group_name_H-M   'P 1'
#
loop_
_entity.id
_entity.type
_entity.pdbx_description
1 polymer ?
#
loop_
_entity_poly.entity_id
_entity_poly.type
_entity_poly.pdbx_seq_one_letter_code
_entity_poly.pdbx_strand_id
1 'polypeptide(L)'
;QVAAMVCGFGDSISYDQLVARTSGAQIDKSHRFTDWSRRPLTDSQLAYAKADVTHLRDVYRFLKANLEEQNRAEWVFEEMEVLTSESTYRSEPNDAWQRLKMRLKKPRELQVLKEIAAWREREAQSRDVPRSRVLKDDTLYEIAPHAPVEAQRLADLRTIPKGGERSRGGEDIVAVVRRAIEEPKENWPKMPRGRQAPEGSGAAVDLMKVLLKLVSENEGVAAKIIATVDDLEEIAANDDADVAALRGWRRELFGNQALKVKRGEIALTFDGRKVVTVEGPGLPERKPRRAAAAE
;
A
#
# COMPACT_ATOMS: atom_id res chain seq x y z
N GLN A 1 13.96 1.15 10.51
CA GLN A 1 12.49 1.04 10.50
C GLN A 1 12.06 -0.41 10.30
N VAL A 2 12.33 -1.04 9.15
CA VAL A 2 12.05 -2.47 8.92
C VAL A 2 12.58 -3.37 10.04
N ALA A 3 13.89 -3.30 10.32
CA ALA A 3 14.49 -4.04 11.43
C ALA A 3 13.81 -3.78 12.78
N ALA A 4 13.34 -2.55 13.04
CA ALA A 4 12.65 -2.22 14.28
C ALA A 4 11.27 -2.89 14.36
N MET A 5 10.54 -3.03 13.24
CA MET A 5 9.29 -3.79 13.18
C MET A 5 9.53 -5.28 13.46
N VAL A 6 10.61 -5.86 12.91
CA VAL A 6 10.99 -7.25 13.17
C VAL A 6 11.43 -7.48 14.62
N CYS A 7 12.10 -6.50 15.24
CA CYS A 7 12.51 -6.52 16.65
C CYS A 7 11.40 -6.09 17.64
N GLY A 8 10.14 -5.96 17.21
CA GLY A 8 9.03 -5.72 18.14
C GLY A 8 8.85 -4.28 18.64
N PHE A 9 9.44 -3.29 17.97
CA PHE A 9 9.23 -1.88 18.32
C PHE A 9 7.89 -1.30 17.84
N GLY A 10 7.02 -2.14 17.27
CA GLY A 10 5.71 -1.77 16.71
C GLY A 10 5.78 -1.34 15.24
N ASP A 11 4.61 -1.06 14.65
CA ASP A 11 4.47 -0.82 13.20
C ASP A 11 5.12 0.48 12.70
N SER A 12 5.35 1.46 13.59
CA SER A 12 5.84 2.80 13.21
C SER A 12 6.52 3.54 14.36
N ILE A 13 7.67 3.03 14.80
CA ILE A 13 8.48 3.75 15.80
C ILE A 13 9.18 4.97 15.19
N SER A 14 9.15 6.12 15.86
CA SER A 14 9.91 7.29 15.39
C SER A 14 11.41 7.12 15.63
N TYR A 15 12.26 7.81 14.85
CA TYR A 15 13.71 7.74 15.02
C TYR A 15 14.14 8.13 16.44
N ASP A 16 13.57 9.21 16.99
CA ASP A 16 13.86 9.68 18.35
C ASP A 16 13.50 8.65 19.43
N GLN A 17 12.35 7.97 19.29
CA GLN A 17 11.95 6.92 20.23
C GLN A 17 12.83 5.68 20.10
N LEU A 18 13.22 5.33 18.88
CA LEU A 18 14.13 4.21 18.64
C LEU A 18 15.49 4.48 19.26
N VAL A 19 16.04 5.69 19.09
CA VAL A 19 17.30 6.10 19.71
C VAL A 19 17.19 6.11 21.24
N ALA A 20 16.11 6.65 21.79
CA ALA A 20 15.89 6.65 23.25
C ALA A 20 15.79 5.24 23.83
N ARG A 21 15.11 4.30 23.16
CA ARG A 21 14.96 2.93 23.65
C ARG A 21 16.20 2.07 23.47
N THR A 22 17.04 2.36 22.49
CA THR A 22 18.24 1.55 22.18
C THR A 22 19.51 2.10 22.83
N SER A 23 19.69 3.42 22.83
CA SER A 23 20.92 4.08 23.30
C SER A 23 20.70 4.96 24.54
N GLY A 24 19.45 5.21 24.94
CA GLY A 24 19.12 6.14 26.03
C GLY A 24 19.25 7.63 25.66
N ALA A 25 19.76 7.95 24.48
CA ALA A 25 19.95 9.33 24.04
C ALA A 25 18.61 10.00 23.66
N GLN A 26 18.53 11.32 23.86
CA GLN A 26 17.40 12.13 23.45
C GLN A 26 17.79 13.00 22.25
N ILE A 27 16.90 13.05 21.26
CA ILE A 27 17.08 13.85 20.06
C ILE A 27 16.09 15.02 20.08
N ASP A 28 16.61 16.22 19.82
CA ASP A 28 15.81 17.41 19.65
C ASP A 28 14.99 17.36 18.35
N LYS A 29 13.72 17.80 18.43
CA LYS A 29 12.72 17.76 17.36
C LYS A 29 12.51 19.11 16.66
N SER A 30 13.26 20.12 17.07
CA SER A 30 13.02 21.54 16.77
C SER A 30 13.02 21.92 15.28
N HIS A 31 13.72 21.19 14.40
CA HIS A 31 13.89 21.57 12.97
C HIS A 31 13.28 20.61 11.94
N ARG A 32 12.23 19.86 12.30
CA ARG A 32 11.52 18.94 11.38
C ARG A 32 10.89 19.63 10.16
N PHE A 33 10.37 20.86 10.33
CA PHE A 33 9.70 21.63 9.28
C PHE A 33 10.45 22.93 9.01
N THR A 34 11.59 22.82 8.35
CA THR A 34 12.42 23.96 7.94
C THR A 34 12.71 23.89 6.45
N ASP A 35 12.94 25.04 5.82
CA ASP A 35 13.29 25.14 4.42
C ASP A 35 14.78 24.81 4.22
N TRP A 36 15.06 23.54 3.91
CA TRP A 36 16.40 23.00 3.69
C TRP A 36 17.07 23.50 2.40
N SER A 37 16.37 24.26 1.56
CA SER A 37 16.95 24.86 0.34
C SER A 37 17.69 26.17 0.63
N ARG A 38 17.36 26.85 1.74
CA ARG A 38 17.97 28.15 2.08
C ARG A 38 19.45 28.03 2.39
N ARG A 39 20.22 29.05 1.99
CA ARG A 39 21.65 29.14 2.28
C ARG A 39 22.01 30.55 2.81
N PRO A 40 22.94 30.64 3.78
CA PRO A 40 23.57 29.52 4.51
C PRO A 40 22.57 28.80 5.43
N LEU A 41 22.88 27.56 5.81
CA LEU A 41 22.12 26.85 6.84
C LEU A 41 22.42 27.48 8.21
N THR A 42 21.42 27.53 9.10
CA THR A 42 21.62 27.98 10.47
C THR A 42 22.36 26.93 11.29
N ASP A 43 23.04 27.34 12.37
CA ASP A 43 23.71 26.40 13.28
C ASP A 43 22.75 25.36 13.86
N SER A 44 21.50 25.76 14.07
CA SER A 44 20.45 24.88 14.57
C SER A 44 20.00 23.83 13.54
N GLN A 45 19.96 24.19 12.25
CA GLN A 45 19.75 23.23 11.16
C GLN A 45 20.93 22.26 11.04
N LEU A 46 22.16 22.74 11.16
CA LEU A 46 23.36 21.90 11.14
C LEU A 46 23.39 20.91 12.31
N ALA A 47 23.06 21.37 13.53
CA ALA A 47 22.97 20.54 14.72
C ALA A 47 21.92 19.44 14.56
N TYR A 48 20.73 19.80 14.06
CA TYR A 48 19.65 18.85 13.79
C TYR A 48 20.07 17.79 12.75
N ALA A 49 20.61 18.21 11.61
CA ALA A 49 21.04 17.27 10.55
C ALA A 49 22.14 16.31 11.03
N LYS A 50 23.06 16.77 11.89
CA LYS A 50 24.07 15.92 12.52
C LYS A 50 23.45 14.91 13.49
N ALA A 51 22.45 15.32 14.26
CA ALA A 51 21.77 14.44 15.21
C ALA A 51 21.06 13.25 14.51
N ASP A 52 20.51 13.47 13.31
CA ASP A 52 19.84 12.44 12.50
C ASP A 52 20.74 11.26 12.09
N VAL A 53 22.07 11.43 12.13
CA VAL A 53 23.03 10.36 11.77
C VAL A 53 23.90 9.89 12.93
N THR A 54 24.08 10.73 13.97
CA THR A 54 25.02 10.45 15.07
C THR A 54 24.70 9.13 15.79
N HIS A 55 23.41 8.87 16.06
CA HIS A 55 23.00 7.69 16.81
C HIS A 55 22.65 6.48 15.93
N LEU A 56 22.63 6.63 14.58
CA LEU A 56 22.25 5.54 13.68
C LEU A 56 23.17 4.31 13.80
N ARG A 57 24.47 4.52 14.06
CA ARG A 57 25.43 3.42 14.22
C ARG A 57 25.09 2.56 15.44
N ASP A 58 24.74 3.19 16.55
CA ASP A 58 24.48 2.47 17.80
C ASP A 58 23.12 1.76 17.73
N VAL A 59 22.12 2.42 17.12
CA VAL A 59 20.83 1.78 16.75
C VAL A 59 21.05 0.56 15.85
N TYR A 60 21.90 0.68 14.83
CA TYR A 60 22.22 -0.43 13.91
C TYR A 60 22.84 -1.61 14.67
N ARG A 61 23.83 -1.37 15.53
CA ARG A 61 24.48 -2.42 16.32
C ARG A 61 23.48 -3.14 17.22
N PHE A 62 22.61 -2.38 17.89
CA PHE A 62 21.56 -2.95 18.74
C PHE A 62 20.60 -3.84 17.93
N LEU A 63 20.05 -3.32 16.83
CA LEU A 63 19.08 -4.06 16.02
C LEU A 63 19.71 -5.28 15.35
N LYS A 64 20.94 -5.16 14.87
CA LYS A 64 21.68 -6.29 14.28
C LYS A 64 21.84 -7.43 15.28
N ALA A 65 22.33 -7.13 16.48
CA ALA A 65 22.52 -8.13 17.53
C ALA A 65 21.20 -8.82 17.89
N ASN A 66 20.10 -8.06 18.01
CA ASN A 66 18.78 -8.61 18.29
C ASN A 66 18.26 -9.53 17.17
N LEU A 67 18.47 -9.15 15.90
CA LEU A 67 18.08 -9.97 14.75
C LEU A 67 18.90 -11.26 14.66
N GLU A 68 20.20 -11.21 14.97
CA GLU A 68 21.08 -12.38 15.00
C GLU A 68 20.68 -13.35 16.12
N GLU A 69 20.39 -12.83 17.32
CA GLU A 69 19.92 -13.62 18.46
C GLU A 69 18.61 -14.36 18.16
N GLN A 70 17.71 -13.73 17.39
CA GLN A 70 16.41 -14.31 17.01
C GLN A 70 16.44 -15.09 15.70
N ASN A 71 17.59 -15.13 15.00
CA ASN A 71 17.73 -15.71 13.67
C ASN A 71 16.75 -15.12 12.63
N ARG A 72 16.52 -13.79 12.67
CA ARG A 72 15.56 -13.05 11.82
C ARG A 72 16.24 -12.10 10.82
N ALA A 73 17.54 -12.22 10.62
CA ALA A 73 18.29 -11.36 9.69
C ALA A 73 17.75 -11.45 8.25
N GLU A 74 17.48 -12.67 7.78
CA GLU A 74 16.91 -12.94 6.44
C GLU A 74 15.56 -12.25 6.23
N TRP A 75 14.72 -12.15 7.27
CA TRP A 75 13.41 -11.50 7.17
C TRP A 75 13.57 -10.03 6.81
N VAL A 76 14.60 -9.36 7.35
CA VAL A 76 14.89 -7.96 7.02
C VAL A 76 15.49 -7.85 5.62
N PHE A 77 16.32 -8.79 5.19
CA PHE A 77 16.90 -8.76 3.85
C PHE A 77 15.83 -8.85 2.76
N GLU A 78 14.86 -9.77 2.89
CA GLU A 78 13.72 -9.88 1.97
C GLU A 78 12.96 -8.53 1.83
N GLU A 79 12.72 -7.83 2.94
CA GLU A 79 12.06 -6.53 2.91
C GLU A 79 12.92 -5.43 2.28
N MET A 80 14.23 -5.49 2.50
CA MET A 80 15.17 -4.53 1.95
C MET A 80 15.32 -4.69 0.44
N GLU A 81 15.08 -5.87 -0.16
CA GLU A 81 15.08 -6.04 -1.62
C GLU A 81 14.06 -5.12 -2.29
N VAL A 82 12.85 -5.02 -1.73
CA VAL A 82 11.81 -4.12 -2.25
C VAL A 82 12.24 -2.66 -2.08
N LEU A 83 12.78 -2.29 -0.92
CA LEU A 83 13.16 -0.90 -0.62
C LEU A 83 14.47 -0.44 -1.29
N THR A 84 15.30 -1.37 -1.75
CA THR A 84 16.54 -1.05 -2.49
C THR A 84 16.36 -1.15 -3.99
N SER A 85 15.27 -1.76 -4.46
CA SER A 85 14.93 -1.79 -5.88
C SER A 85 14.54 -0.40 -6.41
N GLU A 86 15.21 0.03 -7.47
CA GLU A 86 14.89 1.27 -8.17
C GLU A 86 13.45 1.28 -8.72
N SER A 87 12.95 0.12 -9.16
CA SER A 87 11.61 -0.03 -9.72
C SER A 87 10.51 0.37 -8.74
N THR A 88 10.76 0.26 -7.44
CA THR A 88 9.84 0.67 -6.37
C THR A 88 9.58 2.17 -6.38
N TYR A 89 10.57 2.97 -6.78
CA TYR A 89 10.49 4.42 -6.78
C TYR A 89 10.22 5.01 -8.16
N ARG A 90 10.51 4.25 -9.22
CA ARG A 90 10.22 4.67 -10.60
C ARG A 90 8.71 4.79 -10.79
N SER A 91 8.26 5.98 -11.17
CA SER A 91 6.86 6.24 -11.49
C SER A 91 6.70 6.32 -13.00
N GLU A 92 6.35 5.18 -13.60
CA GLU A 92 6.03 5.13 -15.03
C GLU A 92 4.71 5.87 -15.30
N PRO A 93 4.68 6.86 -16.21
CA PRO A 93 3.46 7.58 -16.54
C PRO A 93 2.27 6.70 -16.88
N ASN A 94 2.51 5.62 -17.63
CA ASN A 94 1.44 4.72 -18.07
C ASN A 94 0.82 3.89 -16.93
N ASP A 95 1.48 3.81 -15.76
CA ASP A 95 0.99 3.13 -14.57
C ASP A 95 0.51 4.10 -13.47
N ALA A 96 0.58 5.41 -13.70
CA ALA A 96 0.18 6.43 -12.72
C ALA A 96 -1.27 6.28 -12.25
N TRP A 97 -2.14 5.70 -13.08
CA TRP A 97 -3.54 5.41 -12.76
C TRP A 97 -3.72 4.34 -11.68
N GLN A 98 -2.76 3.42 -11.49
CA GLN A 98 -2.87 2.32 -10.51
C GLN A 98 -2.90 2.84 -9.07
N ARG A 99 -2.35 4.04 -8.82
CA ARG A 99 -2.39 4.71 -7.51
C ARG A 99 -3.75 5.36 -7.21
N LEU A 100 -4.59 5.52 -8.23
CA LEU A 100 -5.93 6.08 -8.08
C LEU A 100 -6.88 4.99 -7.61
N LYS A 101 -7.77 5.31 -6.67
CA LYS A 101 -8.81 4.38 -6.22
C LYS A 101 -9.70 3.98 -7.40
N MET A 102 -9.92 2.70 -7.60
CA MET A 102 -10.80 2.22 -8.67
C MET A 102 -12.26 2.55 -8.34
N ARG A 103 -12.80 3.61 -8.95
CA ARG A 103 -14.20 4.06 -8.80
C ARG A 103 -15.04 3.86 -10.07
N LEU A 104 -14.37 3.65 -11.19
CA LEU A 104 -14.98 3.58 -12.52
C LEU A 104 -15.46 2.15 -12.81
N LYS A 105 -16.48 2.03 -13.66
CA LYS A 105 -17.12 0.73 -13.95
C LYS A 105 -17.06 0.34 -15.42
N LYS A 106 -16.74 1.28 -16.33
CA LYS A 106 -16.72 1.00 -17.77
C LYS A 106 -15.30 1.04 -18.33
N PRO A 107 -14.93 0.13 -19.26
CA PRO A 107 -13.63 0.13 -19.92
C PRO A 107 -13.25 1.46 -20.57
N ARG A 108 -14.22 2.14 -21.19
CA ARG A 108 -14.03 3.48 -21.80
C ARG A 108 -13.57 4.52 -20.77
N GLU A 109 -14.22 4.54 -19.62
CA GLU A 109 -13.90 5.49 -18.55
C GLU A 109 -12.49 5.22 -18.03
N LEU A 110 -12.15 3.94 -17.86
CA LEU A 110 -10.82 3.52 -17.44
C LEU A 110 -9.76 3.89 -18.49
N GLN A 111 -10.03 3.73 -19.79
CA GLN A 111 -9.13 4.15 -20.86
C GLN A 111 -8.80 5.65 -20.77
N VAL A 112 -9.84 6.48 -20.67
CA VAL A 112 -9.68 7.93 -20.53
C VAL A 112 -8.92 8.27 -19.25
N LEU A 113 -9.22 7.60 -18.12
CA LEU A 113 -8.51 7.79 -16.86
C LEU A 113 -7.01 7.47 -16.99
N LYS A 114 -6.67 6.34 -17.63
CA LYS A 114 -5.27 5.92 -17.84
C LYS A 114 -4.49 6.96 -18.63
N GLU A 115 -5.04 7.42 -19.75
CA GLU A 115 -4.37 8.39 -20.63
C GLU A 115 -4.18 9.75 -19.97
N ILE A 116 -5.20 10.26 -19.26
CA ILE A 116 -5.09 11.53 -18.54
C ILE A 116 -4.14 11.41 -17.34
N ALA A 117 -4.17 10.29 -16.61
CA ALA A 117 -3.24 10.06 -15.51
C ALA A 117 -1.78 10.03 -16.01
N ALA A 118 -1.54 9.40 -17.16
CA ALA A 118 -0.22 9.37 -17.80
C ALA A 118 0.23 10.75 -18.29
N TRP A 119 -0.67 11.52 -18.93
CA TRP A 119 -0.38 12.91 -19.28
C TRP A 119 -0.04 13.75 -18.04
N ARG A 120 -0.85 13.65 -16.98
CA ARG A 120 -0.63 14.38 -15.73
C ARG A 120 0.72 14.04 -15.11
N GLU A 121 1.12 12.77 -15.14
CA GLU A 121 2.43 12.33 -14.64
C GLU A 121 3.57 13.00 -15.41
N ARG A 122 3.51 12.97 -16.76
CA ARG A 122 4.53 13.60 -17.62
C ARG A 122 4.62 15.10 -17.38
N GLU A 123 3.48 15.78 -17.26
CA GLU A 123 3.43 17.21 -16.97
C GLU A 123 4.00 17.54 -15.58
N ALA A 124 3.69 16.73 -14.57
CA ALA A 124 4.20 16.91 -13.22
C ALA A 124 5.72 16.73 -13.16
N GLN A 125 6.24 15.71 -13.86
CA GLN A 125 7.68 15.44 -13.98
C GLN A 125 8.40 16.56 -14.75
N SER A 126 7.87 16.96 -15.90
CA SER A 126 8.44 18.02 -16.75
C SER A 126 8.54 19.37 -16.03
N ARG A 127 7.54 19.69 -15.21
CA ARG A 127 7.45 20.96 -14.48
C ARG A 127 8.05 20.91 -13.07
N ASP A 128 8.52 19.74 -12.62
CA ASP A 128 8.97 19.47 -11.25
C ASP A 128 7.97 19.98 -10.18
N VAL A 129 6.70 19.58 -10.31
CA VAL A 129 5.64 19.96 -9.37
C VAL A 129 4.81 18.75 -8.94
N PRO A 130 4.16 18.80 -7.76
CA PRO A 130 3.21 17.76 -7.37
C PRO A 130 2.08 17.60 -8.40
N ARG A 131 1.68 16.35 -8.65
CA ARG A 131 0.59 15.97 -9.59
C ARG A 131 -0.69 16.76 -9.38
N SER A 132 -1.06 16.97 -8.12
CA SER A 132 -2.26 17.72 -7.73
C SER A 132 -2.22 19.19 -8.13
N ARG A 133 -1.04 19.75 -8.38
CA ARG A 133 -0.83 21.10 -8.90
C ARG A 133 -1.03 21.19 -10.42
N VAL A 134 -0.87 20.07 -11.13
CA VAL A 134 -1.21 19.95 -12.55
C VAL A 134 -2.72 19.73 -12.69
N LEU A 135 -3.24 18.67 -12.06
CA LEU A 135 -4.66 18.30 -12.11
C LEU A 135 -5.05 17.48 -10.87
N LYS A 136 -6.13 17.88 -10.18
CA LYS A 136 -6.62 17.21 -8.97
C LYS A 136 -7.25 15.85 -9.32
N ASP A 137 -7.11 14.85 -8.42
CA ASP A 137 -7.68 13.51 -8.61
C ASP A 137 -9.19 13.54 -8.94
N ASP A 138 -9.97 14.37 -8.23
CA ASP A 138 -11.42 14.50 -8.47
C ASP A 138 -11.73 14.96 -9.90
N THR A 139 -10.88 15.80 -10.49
CA THR A 139 -11.01 16.23 -11.88
C THR A 139 -10.79 15.08 -12.86
N LEU A 140 -9.85 14.16 -12.59
CA LEU A 140 -9.70 12.96 -13.43
C LEU A 140 -10.97 12.10 -13.40
N TYR A 141 -11.59 11.93 -12.22
CA TYR A 141 -12.82 11.16 -12.08
C TYR A 141 -14.05 11.85 -12.69
N GLU A 142 -14.01 13.17 -12.88
CA GLU A 142 -15.05 13.89 -13.62
C GLU A 142 -14.80 13.82 -15.13
N ILE A 143 -13.55 13.97 -15.59
CA ILE A 143 -13.24 13.90 -17.03
C ILE A 143 -13.48 12.49 -17.60
N ALA A 144 -13.15 11.43 -16.86
CA ALA A 144 -13.23 10.06 -17.38
C ALA A 144 -14.63 9.62 -17.86
N PRO A 145 -15.72 9.83 -17.10
CA PRO A 145 -17.09 9.54 -17.56
C PRO A 145 -17.58 10.48 -18.67
N HIS A 146 -17.32 11.78 -18.53
CA HIS A 146 -17.81 12.79 -19.47
C HIS A 146 -17.07 12.75 -20.83
N ALA A 147 -15.78 12.41 -20.81
CA ALA A 147 -14.90 12.36 -21.97
C ALA A 147 -15.08 13.58 -22.91
N PRO A 148 -14.79 14.80 -22.44
CA PRO A 148 -14.90 16.03 -23.22
C PRO A 148 -13.87 16.04 -24.36
N VAL A 149 -14.36 15.96 -25.59
CA VAL A 149 -13.55 15.99 -26.83
C VAL A 149 -13.42 17.39 -27.44
N GLU A 150 -13.98 18.39 -26.77
CA GLU A 150 -14.03 19.78 -27.18
C GLU A 150 -13.91 20.68 -25.94
N ALA A 151 -13.31 21.87 -26.10
CA ALA A 151 -13.08 22.81 -25.01
C ALA A 151 -14.37 23.21 -24.29
N GLN A 152 -15.48 23.37 -25.02
CA GLN A 152 -16.77 23.72 -24.42
C GLN A 152 -17.26 22.65 -23.44
N ARG A 153 -17.14 21.36 -23.80
CA ARG A 153 -17.51 20.25 -22.90
C ARG A 153 -16.59 20.14 -21.69
N LEU A 154 -15.34 20.57 -21.82
CA LEU A 154 -14.40 20.64 -20.70
C LEU A 154 -14.80 21.79 -19.74
N ALA A 155 -15.27 22.92 -20.27
CA ALA A 155 -15.75 24.06 -19.49
C ALA A 155 -17.01 23.76 -18.68
N ASP A 156 -17.84 22.82 -19.15
CA ASP A 156 -19.05 22.39 -18.46
C ASP A 156 -18.75 21.56 -17.18
N LEU A 157 -17.51 21.08 -17.01
CA LEU A 157 -17.10 20.31 -15.84
C LEU A 157 -16.90 21.23 -14.63
N ARG A 158 -17.47 20.84 -13.49
CA ARG A 158 -17.47 21.66 -12.27
C ARG A 158 -16.08 21.85 -11.69
N THR A 159 -15.20 20.86 -11.83
CA THR A 159 -13.85 20.93 -11.26
C THR A 159 -12.86 21.72 -12.11
N ILE A 160 -13.26 22.13 -13.31
CA ILE A 160 -12.45 22.98 -14.19
C ILE A 160 -12.73 24.46 -13.84
N PRO A 161 -11.72 25.24 -13.43
CA PRO A 161 -11.90 26.67 -13.22
C PRO A 161 -12.31 27.39 -14.50
N LYS A 162 -13.11 28.47 -14.39
CA LYS A 162 -13.49 29.29 -15.55
C LYS A 162 -12.25 29.75 -16.33
N GLY A 163 -12.23 29.51 -17.64
CA GLY A 163 -11.10 29.83 -18.52
C GLY A 163 -9.99 28.77 -18.54
N GLY A 164 -10.08 27.75 -17.67
CA GLY A 164 -9.14 26.62 -17.64
C GLY A 164 -9.20 25.78 -18.93
N GLU A 165 -10.35 25.73 -19.60
CA GLU A 165 -10.55 25.03 -20.87
C GLU A 165 -9.73 25.64 -22.02
N ARG A 166 -9.39 26.93 -21.94
CA ARG A 166 -8.60 27.67 -22.93
C ARG A 166 -7.11 27.70 -22.61
N SER A 167 -6.73 27.12 -21.47
CA SER A 167 -5.31 27.01 -21.11
C SER A 167 -4.67 25.91 -21.95
N ARG A 168 -3.34 25.97 -22.09
CA ARG A 168 -2.55 24.88 -22.71
C ARG A 168 -2.89 23.51 -22.10
N GLY A 169 -3.04 23.43 -20.78
CA GLY A 169 -3.44 22.20 -20.11
C GLY A 169 -4.84 21.73 -20.48
N GLY A 170 -5.78 22.65 -20.69
CA GLY A 170 -7.13 22.34 -21.16
C GLY A 170 -7.14 21.78 -22.59
N GLU A 171 -6.37 22.41 -23.49
CA GLU A 171 -6.17 21.93 -24.86
C GLU A 171 -5.53 20.53 -24.89
N ASP A 172 -4.49 20.32 -24.07
CA ASP A 172 -3.81 19.04 -23.95
C ASP A 172 -4.76 17.95 -23.42
N ILE A 173 -5.57 18.25 -22.39
CA ILE A 173 -6.58 17.31 -21.85
C ILE A 173 -7.57 16.91 -22.94
N VAL A 174 -8.11 17.87 -23.70
CA VAL A 174 -9.05 17.58 -24.80
C VAL A 174 -8.39 16.69 -25.85
N ALA A 175 -7.15 16.98 -26.22
CA ALA A 175 -6.41 16.17 -27.19
C ALA A 175 -6.14 14.74 -26.68
N VAL A 176 -5.78 14.60 -25.40
CA VAL A 176 -5.57 13.29 -24.74
C VAL A 176 -6.87 12.49 -24.71
N VAL A 177 -7.98 13.11 -24.29
CA VAL A 177 -9.31 12.47 -24.26
C VAL A 177 -9.74 12.01 -25.64
N ARG A 178 -9.55 12.86 -26.66
CA ARG A 178 -9.88 12.54 -28.05
C ARG A 178 -9.13 11.29 -28.52
N ARG A 179 -7.80 11.27 -28.36
CA ARG A 179 -6.99 10.08 -28.71
C ARG A 179 -7.44 8.84 -27.94
N ALA A 180 -7.73 8.99 -26.64
CA ALA A 180 -8.14 7.88 -25.78
C ALA A 180 -9.44 7.20 -26.25
N ILE A 181 -10.39 7.96 -26.80
CA ILE A 181 -11.67 7.42 -27.28
C ILE A 181 -11.64 6.94 -28.74
N GLU A 182 -10.70 7.44 -29.53
CA GLU A 182 -10.46 7.02 -30.92
C GLU A 182 -9.74 5.67 -30.99
N GLU A 183 -9.05 5.29 -29.91
CA GLU A 183 -8.43 3.97 -29.77
C GLU A 183 -9.48 2.84 -29.95
N PRO A 184 -9.19 1.81 -30.77
CA PRO A 184 -10.08 0.66 -30.95
C PRO A 184 -10.50 0.03 -29.63
N LYS A 185 -11.77 -0.39 -29.53
CA LYS A 185 -12.34 -0.94 -28.29
C LYS A 185 -11.64 -2.21 -27.82
N GLU A 186 -11.03 -2.94 -28.75
CA GLU A 186 -10.26 -4.15 -28.53
C GLU A 186 -8.99 -3.87 -27.71
N ASN A 187 -8.45 -2.64 -27.80
CA ASN A 187 -7.26 -2.20 -27.08
C ASN A 187 -7.57 -1.52 -25.74
N TRP A 188 -8.86 -1.32 -25.42
CA TRP A 188 -9.24 -0.73 -24.14
C TRP A 188 -8.87 -1.66 -22.96
N PRO A 189 -8.49 -1.10 -21.81
CA PRO A 189 -8.14 -1.86 -20.63
C PRO A 189 -9.33 -2.69 -20.18
N LYS A 190 -9.06 -3.96 -19.89
CA LYS A 190 -10.02 -4.81 -19.19
C LYS A 190 -10.23 -4.24 -17.80
N MET A 191 -11.49 -4.09 -17.40
CA MET A 191 -11.80 -3.73 -16.03
C MET A 191 -11.20 -4.77 -15.10
N PRO A 192 -10.48 -4.36 -14.04
CA PRO A 192 -10.12 -5.28 -12.98
C PRO A 192 -11.41 -5.94 -12.49
N ARG A 193 -11.47 -7.27 -12.55
CA ARG A 193 -12.60 -7.99 -11.96
C ARG A 193 -12.49 -7.80 -10.46
N GLY A 194 -13.36 -6.97 -9.88
CA GLY A 194 -13.58 -7.01 -8.45
C GLY A 194 -14.06 -8.42 -8.12
N ARG A 195 -13.21 -9.25 -7.51
CA ARG A 195 -13.66 -10.53 -6.97
C ARG A 195 -14.72 -10.18 -5.94
N GLN A 196 -15.97 -10.59 -6.18
CA GLN A 196 -16.94 -10.61 -5.11
C GLN A 196 -16.39 -11.55 -4.06
N ALA A 197 -16.04 -11.01 -2.89
CA ALA A 197 -15.55 -11.82 -1.80
C ALA A 197 -16.60 -12.91 -1.53
N PRO A 198 -16.22 -14.20 -1.49
CA PRO A 198 -17.14 -15.29 -1.17
C PRO A 198 -17.95 -14.97 0.10
N GLU A 199 -19.22 -15.41 0.16
CA GLU A 199 -20.03 -15.26 1.36
C GLU A 199 -19.27 -15.78 2.60
N GLY A 200 -19.17 -14.95 3.64
CA GLY A 200 -18.44 -15.28 4.88
C GLY A 200 -16.97 -14.83 4.91
N SER A 201 -16.41 -14.29 3.82
CA SER A 201 -15.01 -13.83 3.80
C SER A 201 -14.71 -12.74 4.82
N GLY A 202 -15.66 -11.83 5.09
CA GLY A 202 -15.47 -10.78 6.12
C GLY A 202 -15.25 -11.34 7.53
N ALA A 203 -16.02 -12.36 7.92
CA ALA A 203 -15.83 -13.02 9.22
C ALA A 203 -14.49 -13.77 9.28
N ALA A 204 -14.07 -14.41 8.17
CA ALA A 204 -12.75 -15.03 8.08
C ALA A 204 -11.62 -14.01 8.23
N VAL A 205 -11.73 -12.85 7.59
CA VAL A 205 -10.77 -11.74 7.74
C VAL A 205 -10.68 -11.28 9.18
N ASP A 206 -11.81 -11.12 9.89
CA ASP A 206 -11.80 -10.68 11.28
C ASP A 206 -11.17 -11.71 12.23
N LEU A 207 -11.42 -13.01 12.02
CA LEU A 207 -10.72 -14.08 12.74
C LEU A 207 -9.21 -14.04 12.47
N MET A 208 -8.81 -13.86 11.20
CA MET A 208 -7.40 -13.76 10.82
C MET A 208 -6.72 -12.51 11.39
N LYS A 209 -7.43 -11.38 11.55
CA LYS A 209 -6.89 -10.19 12.24
C LYS A 209 -6.59 -10.49 13.71
N VAL A 210 -7.47 -11.22 14.40
CA VAL A 210 -7.24 -11.61 15.79
C VAL A 210 -6.07 -12.58 15.89
N LEU A 211 -5.99 -13.58 14.99
CA LEU A 211 -4.85 -14.48 14.89
C LEU A 211 -3.54 -13.73 14.63
N LEU A 212 -3.55 -12.79 13.68
CA LEU A 212 -2.38 -11.99 13.33
C LEU A 212 -1.87 -11.19 14.53
N LYS A 213 -2.78 -10.61 15.32
CA LYS A 213 -2.43 -9.93 16.56
C LYS A 213 -1.81 -10.88 17.59
N LEU A 214 -2.37 -12.08 17.76
CA LEU A 214 -1.82 -13.10 18.65
C LEU A 214 -0.40 -13.52 18.23
N VAL A 215 -0.19 -13.83 16.94
CA VAL A 215 1.12 -14.21 16.40
C VAL A 215 2.11 -13.05 16.55
N SER A 216 1.70 -11.82 16.23
CA SER A 216 2.51 -10.61 16.39
C SER A 216 2.99 -10.41 17.83
N GLU A 217 2.10 -10.59 18.82
CA GLU A 217 2.43 -10.45 20.24
C GLU A 217 3.34 -11.58 20.75
N ASN A 218 3.07 -12.82 20.35
CA ASN A 218 3.86 -13.99 20.78
C ASN A 218 5.29 -13.95 20.21
N GLU A 219 5.41 -13.54 18.95
CA GLU A 219 6.69 -13.52 18.24
C GLU A 219 7.46 -12.21 18.50
N GLY A 220 6.80 -11.18 19.02
CA GLY A 220 7.40 -9.86 19.21
C GLY A 220 7.77 -9.21 17.88
N VAL A 221 6.88 -9.32 16.88
CA VAL A 221 7.07 -8.82 15.51
C VAL A 221 5.87 -7.98 15.14
N ALA A 222 6.07 -6.83 14.50
CA ALA A 222 4.96 -5.94 14.15
C ALA A 222 3.99 -6.63 13.15
N ALA A 223 2.68 -6.60 13.43
CA ALA A 223 1.68 -7.27 12.59
C ALA A 223 1.77 -6.84 11.11
N LYS A 224 2.06 -5.57 10.85
CA LYS A 224 2.15 -5.01 9.50
C LYS A 224 3.23 -5.64 8.63
N ILE A 225 4.34 -6.10 9.21
CA ILE A 225 5.39 -6.78 8.43
C ILE A 225 5.02 -8.24 8.15
N ILE A 226 4.15 -8.85 8.95
CA ILE A 226 3.69 -10.23 8.79
C ILE A 226 2.63 -10.32 7.68
N ALA A 227 1.58 -9.50 7.77
CA ALA A 227 0.48 -9.46 6.80
C ALA A 227 -0.26 -8.11 6.80
N THR A 228 -0.76 -7.71 5.63
CA THR A 228 -1.66 -6.55 5.46
C THR A 228 -3.12 -6.99 5.44
N VAL A 229 -4.06 -6.04 5.57
CA VAL A 229 -5.50 -6.35 5.45
C VAL A 229 -5.83 -6.90 4.06
N ASP A 230 -5.22 -6.36 3.02
CA ASP A 230 -5.39 -6.84 1.64
C ASP A 230 -4.91 -8.30 1.50
N ASP A 231 -3.81 -8.68 2.16
CA ASP A 231 -3.37 -10.08 2.21
C ASP A 231 -4.44 -10.97 2.86
N LEU A 232 -5.04 -10.53 3.97
CA LEU A 232 -6.09 -11.29 4.67
C LEU A 232 -7.35 -11.44 3.80
N GLU A 233 -7.73 -10.40 3.08
CA GLU A 233 -8.87 -10.42 2.16
C GLU A 233 -8.65 -11.40 1.01
N GLU A 234 -7.46 -11.39 0.40
CA GLU A 234 -7.10 -12.34 -0.66
C GLU A 234 -7.03 -13.78 -0.13
N ILE A 235 -6.44 -14.01 1.06
CA ILE A 235 -6.41 -15.34 1.70
C ILE A 235 -7.84 -15.81 2.03
N ALA A 236 -8.72 -14.92 2.51
CA ALA A 236 -10.11 -15.26 2.78
C ALA A 236 -10.83 -15.71 1.50
N ALA A 237 -10.55 -15.05 0.38
CA ALA A 237 -11.15 -15.37 -0.91
C ALA A 237 -10.57 -16.62 -1.58
N ASN A 238 -9.27 -16.89 -1.42
CA ASN A 238 -8.55 -17.96 -2.10
C ASN A 238 -7.46 -18.58 -1.20
N ASP A 239 -7.45 -19.91 -1.04
CA ASP A 239 -6.42 -20.62 -0.27
C ASP A 239 -5.04 -20.53 -0.93
N ASP A 240 -5.00 -20.41 -2.25
CA ASP A 240 -3.77 -20.27 -3.05
C ASP A 240 -3.55 -18.80 -3.47
N ALA A 241 -3.91 -17.85 -2.59
CA ALA A 241 -3.71 -16.43 -2.84
C ALA A 241 -2.23 -16.10 -3.07
N ASP A 242 -1.96 -15.28 -4.07
CA ASP A 242 -0.59 -14.88 -4.41
C ASP A 242 -0.14 -13.67 -3.59
N VAL A 243 0.04 -13.86 -2.29
CA VAL A 243 0.31 -12.80 -1.31
C VAL A 243 1.56 -13.07 -0.48
N ALA A 244 2.19 -12.01 0.02
CA ALA A 244 3.42 -12.12 0.82
C ALA A 244 3.22 -12.99 2.07
N ALA A 245 2.05 -12.89 2.71
CA ALA A 245 1.69 -13.67 3.90
C ALA A 245 1.68 -15.20 3.66
N LEU A 246 1.61 -15.67 2.41
CA LEU A 246 1.66 -17.09 2.03
C LEU A 246 3.00 -17.53 1.42
N ARG A 247 4.06 -16.73 1.56
CA ARG A 247 5.41 -17.01 1.06
C ARG A 247 6.47 -16.90 2.18
N GLY A 248 7.60 -17.57 1.99
CA GLY A 248 8.79 -17.48 2.85
C GLY A 248 8.49 -17.63 4.35
N TRP A 249 9.20 -16.85 5.17
CA TRP A 249 9.05 -16.87 6.63
C TRP A 249 7.65 -16.46 7.11
N ARG A 250 6.94 -15.60 6.36
CA ARG A 250 5.58 -15.18 6.71
C ARG A 250 4.59 -16.33 6.64
N ARG A 251 4.76 -17.21 5.65
CA ARG A 251 3.95 -18.42 5.53
C ARG A 251 4.12 -19.31 6.75
N GLU A 252 5.36 -19.51 7.16
CA GLU A 252 5.71 -20.34 8.31
C GLU A 252 5.18 -19.74 9.61
N LEU A 253 5.37 -18.43 9.80
CA LEU A 253 4.96 -17.71 11.00
C LEU A 253 3.43 -17.58 11.13
N PHE A 254 2.75 -17.19 10.05
CA PHE A 254 1.34 -16.81 10.07
C PHE A 254 0.51 -17.48 8.98
N GLY A 255 0.96 -17.50 7.73
CA GLY A 255 0.14 -17.92 6.59
C GLY A 255 -0.46 -19.31 6.72
N ASN A 256 0.32 -20.28 7.20
CA ASN A 256 -0.18 -21.64 7.45
C ASN A 256 -1.25 -21.64 8.55
N GLN A 257 -1.09 -20.86 9.62
CA GLN A 257 -2.10 -20.75 10.68
C GLN A 257 -3.37 -20.05 10.17
N ALA A 258 -3.25 -19.04 9.33
CA ALA A 258 -4.38 -18.35 8.70
C ALA A 258 -5.23 -19.32 7.87
N LEU A 259 -4.60 -20.18 7.08
CA LEU A 259 -5.27 -21.24 6.33
C LEU A 259 -5.95 -22.26 7.25
N LYS A 260 -5.29 -22.67 8.35
CA LYS A 260 -5.88 -23.57 9.34
C LYS A 260 -7.11 -22.97 10.03
N VAL A 261 -7.08 -21.69 10.42
CA VAL A 261 -8.26 -20.99 10.97
C VAL A 261 -9.38 -20.98 9.94
N LYS A 262 -9.08 -20.63 8.68
CA LYS A 262 -10.07 -20.58 7.61
C LYS A 262 -10.75 -21.94 7.37
N ARG A 263 -10.00 -23.03 7.49
CA ARG A 263 -10.49 -24.41 7.33
C ARG A 263 -11.15 -24.98 8.60
N GLY A 264 -11.08 -24.27 9.72
CA GLY A 264 -11.61 -24.74 11.02
C GLY A 264 -10.77 -25.85 11.66
N GLU A 265 -9.50 -25.98 11.24
CA GLU A 265 -8.52 -26.91 11.83
C GLU A 265 -7.97 -26.38 13.16
N ILE A 266 -8.01 -25.06 13.36
CA ILE A 266 -7.71 -24.41 14.64
C ILE A 266 -8.81 -23.41 14.99
N ALA A 267 -9.06 -23.23 16.29
CA ALA A 267 -10.02 -22.28 16.83
C ALA A 267 -9.32 -21.27 17.75
N LEU A 268 -9.83 -20.03 17.76
CA LEU A 268 -9.40 -19.00 18.71
C LEU A 268 -10.30 -19.06 19.95
N THR A 269 -9.70 -19.13 21.12
CA THR A 269 -10.40 -19.11 22.41
C THR A 269 -9.71 -18.16 23.39
N PHE A 270 -10.34 -17.91 24.54
CA PHE A 270 -9.75 -17.16 25.63
C PHE A 270 -9.25 -18.10 26.72
N ASP A 271 -8.01 -17.89 27.14
CA ASP A 271 -7.45 -18.45 28.37
C ASP A 271 -7.12 -17.29 29.32
N GLY A 272 -8.00 -17.12 30.32
CA GLY A 272 -7.96 -15.98 31.25
C GLY A 272 -8.11 -14.64 30.54
N ARG A 273 -6.99 -13.93 30.35
CA ARG A 273 -6.94 -12.59 29.70
C ARG A 273 -6.23 -12.60 28.34
N LYS A 274 -5.84 -13.78 27.83
CA LYS A 274 -5.12 -13.92 26.56
C LYS A 274 -5.93 -14.72 25.57
N VAL A 275 -5.84 -14.34 24.30
CA VAL A 275 -6.36 -15.16 23.20
C VAL A 275 -5.33 -16.27 22.95
N VAL A 276 -5.80 -17.51 22.75
CA VAL A 276 -4.96 -18.66 22.41
C VAL A 276 -5.59 -19.46 21.27
N THR A 277 -4.77 -20.21 20.56
CA THR A 277 -5.23 -21.18 19.55
C THR A 277 -5.36 -22.56 20.18
N VAL A 278 -6.46 -23.25 19.89
CA VAL A 278 -6.67 -24.67 20.23
C VAL A 278 -6.94 -25.47 18.96
N GLU A 279 -6.74 -26.79 19.02
CA GLU A 279 -7.15 -27.67 17.93
C GLU A 279 -8.66 -27.52 17.67
N GLY A 280 -9.00 -27.27 16.42
CA GLY A 280 -10.36 -27.19 15.96
C GLY A 280 -10.93 -28.60 15.76
N PRO A 281 -12.26 -28.75 15.74
CA PRO A 281 -12.89 -30.06 15.57
C PRO A 281 -12.63 -30.71 14.20
N GLY A 282 -11.99 -30.01 13.25
CA GLY A 282 -11.93 -30.40 11.85
C GLY A 282 -13.33 -30.34 11.25
N LEU A 283 -13.66 -29.25 10.56
CA LEU A 283 -14.98 -29.16 9.92
C LEU A 283 -15.09 -30.22 8.82
N PRO A 284 -16.22 -30.93 8.70
CA PRO A 284 -16.40 -31.92 7.64
C PRO A 284 -16.23 -31.26 6.27
N GLU A 285 -15.60 -31.97 5.32
CA GLU A 285 -15.42 -31.49 3.95
C GLU A 285 -16.74 -30.94 3.40
N ARG A 286 -16.75 -29.65 3.08
CA ARG A 286 -17.91 -29.04 2.43
C ARG A 286 -18.04 -29.67 1.05
N LYS A 287 -19.14 -30.40 0.82
CA LYS A 287 -19.51 -30.86 -0.53
C LYS A 287 -19.42 -29.66 -1.50
N PRO A 288 -18.77 -29.80 -2.66
CA PRO A 288 -18.69 -28.71 -3.62
C PRO A 288 -20.09 -28.21 -3.92
N ARG A 289 -20.30 -26.88 -3.84
CA ARG A 289 -21.54 -26.23 -4.27
C ARG A 289 -21.84 -26.77 -5.66
N ARG A 290 -22.97 -27.47 -5.85
CA ARG A 290 -23.44 -27.89 -7.17
C ARG A 290 -23.37 -26.66 -8.06
N ALA A 291 -22.55 -26.72 -9.10
CA ALA A 291 -22.61 -25.74 -10.18
C ALA A 291 -24.07 -25.67 -10.61
N ALA A 292 -24.66 -24.47 -10.55
CA ALA A 292 -26.00 -24.27 -11.09
C ALA A 292 -25.96 -24.77 -12.52
N ALA A 293 -26.72 -25.84 -12.79
CA ALA A 293 -26.93 -26.32 -14.14
C ALA A 293 -27.55 -25.16 -14.92
N ALA A 294 -26.81 -24.65 -15.90
CA ALA A 294 -27.37 -23.79 -16.92
C ALA A 294 -28.23 -24.69 -17.82
N GLU A 295 -29.55 -24.56 -17.68
CA GLU A 295 -30.50 -24.78 -18.78
C GLU A 295 -30.59 -23.48 -19.60
#